data_AF-A0A4R0PCH5-F1
#
_entry.id   AF-A0A4R0PCH5-F1
#
_cell.length_a   1.000
_cell.length_b   1.000
_cell.length_c   1.000
_cell.angle_alpha   90.00
_cell.angle_beta   90.00
_cell.angle_gamma   90.00
#
_symmetry.space_group_name_H-M   'P 1'
#
loop_
_entity.id
_entity.type
_entity.pdbx_description
1 polymer ?
#
loop_
_entity_poly.entity_id
_entity_poly.type
_entity_poly.pdbx_seq_one_letter_code
_entity_poly.pdbx_strand_id
1 'polypeptide(L)'
;MIIYNVRRRFLAKKEDAETYRKAERLRPAFTLKIEVGSRDDLAALLNALCNPPAGAGADFPADEALIDRAQVPGPTSIPACVPDFLLTDEQRRQRNAERRTA
;
A
#
# COMPACT_ATOMS: atom_id res chain seq x y z
N MET A 1 18.56 3.71 7.98
CA MET A 1 17.60 4.66 7.38
C MET A 1 16.63 5.14 8.46
N ILE A 2 16.24 6.41 8.46
CA ILE A 2 15.27 6.96 9.42
C ILE A 2 14.03 7.39 8.65
N ILE A 3 12.85 7.02 9.15
CA ILE A 3 11.56 7.42 8.62
C ILE A 3 10.76 8.07 9.74
N TYR A 4 10.11 9.18 9.45
CA TYR A 4 9.15 9.82 10.36
C TYR A 4 7.74 9.46 9.92
N ASN A 5 6.93 8.95 10.83
CA ASN A 5 5.51 8.70 10.59
C ASN A 5 4.68 9.71 11.38
N VAL A 6 3.72 10.34 10.71
CA VAL A 6 2.70 11.17 11.33
C VAL A 6 1.36 10.68 10.80
N ARG A 7 0.55 10.03 11.66
CA ARG A 7 -0.68 9.33 11.27
C ARG A 7 -0.44 8.29 10.15
N ARG A 8 -0.96 8.55 8.94
CA ARG A 8 -0.85 7.65 7.77
C ARG A 8 0.23 8.10 6.78
N ARG A 9 1.02 9.13 7.12
CA ARG A 9 2.03 9.71 6.21
C ARG A 9 3.44 9.39 6.68
N PHE A 10 4.23 8.81 5.79
CA PHE A 10 5.66 8.56 5.98
C PHE A 10 6.47 9.67 5.31
N LEU A 11 7.46 10.20 6.03
CA LEU A 11 8.25 11.37 5.65
C LEU A 11 9.74 11.07 5.93
N ALA A 12 10.60 11.45 5.00
CA ALA A 12 12.04 11.18 5.11
C ALA A 12 12.75 12.16 6.05
N LYS A 13 12.25 13.40 6.16
CA LYS A 13 12.85 14.46 6.98
C LYS A 13 11.99 14.79 8.19
N LYS A 14 12.66 15.12 9.30
CA LYS A 14 12.01 15.53 10.54
C LYS A 14 11.23 16.83 10.38
N GLU A 15 11.77 17.79 9.64
CA GLU A 15 11.18 19.11 9.42
C GLU A 15 9.83 19.01 8.69
N ASP A 16 9.77 18.17 7.64
CA ASP A 16 8.55 17.89 6.90
C ASP A 16 7.49 17.23 7.80
N ALA A 17 7.92 16.31 8.67
CA ALA A 17 7.04 15.65 9.64
C ALA A 17 6.47 16.63 10.67
N GLU A 18 7.30 17.50 11.23
CA GLU A 18 6.84 18.52 12.17
C GLU A 18 5.96 19.58 11.52
N THR A 19 6.26 19.95 10.27
CA THR A 19 5.44 20.87 9.48
C THR A 19 4.06 20.28 9.23
N TYR A 20 3.99 19.02 8.78
CA TYR A 20 2.74 18.31 8.57
C TYR A 20 1.95 18.13 9.88
N ARG A 21 2.60 17.71 10.96
CA ARG A 21 1.98 17.57 12.29
C ARG A 21 1.34 18.88 12.76
N LYS A 22 2.05 20.01 12.62
CA LYS A 22 1.55 21.34 13.01
C LYS A 22 0.38 21.78 12.14
N ALA A 23 0.43 21.56 10.83
CA ALA A 23 -0.66 21.85 9.91
C ALA A 23 -1.95 21.10 10.30
N GLU A 24 -1.80 19.84 10.72
CA GLU A 24 -2.89 18.98 11.22
C GLU A 24 -3.27 19.26 12.69
N ARG A 25 -2.65 20.24 13.35
CA ARG A 25 -2.87 20.60 14.77
C ARG A 25 -2.72 19.42 15.75
N LEU A 26 -1.86 18.47 15.42
CA LEU A 26 -1.65 17.25 16.21
C LEU A 26 -0.69 17.50 17.37
N ARG A 27 -0.84 16.74 18.46
CA ARG A 27 0.08 16.79 19.61
C ARG A 27 1.46 16.26 19.20
N PRO A 28 2.57 16.71 19.84
CA PRO A 28 3.92 16.24 19.54
C PRO A 28 4.09 14.71 19.58
N ALA A 29 3.31 14.01 20.42
CA ALA A 29 3.31 12.55 20.53
C ALA A 29 2.88 11.80 19.25
N PHE A 30 2.29 12.51 18.25
CA PHE A 30 1.88 11.91 16.98
C PHE A 30 3.01 11.81 15.95
N THR A 31 4.20 12.37 16.22
CA THR A 31 5.40 12.12 15.41
C THR A 31 6.12 10.89 15.92
N LEU A 32 6.09 9.81 15.15
CA LEU A 32 6.86 8.60 15.41
C LEU A 32 8.15 8.64 14.60
N LYS A 33 9.27 8.35 15.25
CA LYS A 33 10.57 8.15 14.58
C LYS A 33 10.82 6.64 14.50
N ILE A 34 10.96 6.15 13.28
CA ILE A 34 11.22 4.74 12.97
C ILE A 34 12.65 4.65 12.45
N GLU A 35 13.48 3.86 13.12
CA GLU A 35 14.86 3.60 12.70
C GLU A 35 14.93 2.20 12.09
N VAL A 36 15.47 2.12 10.87
CA VAL A 36 15.65 0.88 10.10
C VAL A 36 17.15 0.67 9.94
N GLY A 37 17.72 -0.26 10.70
CA GLY A 37 19.16 -0.54 10.72
C GLY A 37 19.59 -1.51 9.62
N SER A 38 18.71 -2.45 9.27
CA SER A 38 18.99 -3.55 8.35
C SER A 38 17.90 -3.73 7.28
N ARG A 39 18.17 -4.60 6.28
CA ARG A 39 17.17 -5.03 5.29
C ARG A 39 16.04 -5.82 5.95
N ASP A 40 16.36 -6.60 6.98
CA ASP A 40 15.39 -7.43 7.69
C ASP A 40 14.43 -6.54 8.51
N ASP A 41 14.93 -5.45 9.10
CA ASP A 41 14.11 -4.47 9.81
C ASP A 41 13.10 -3.80 8.86
N LEU A 42 13.52 -3.52 7.61
CA LEU A 42 12.64 -2.97 6.59
C LEU A 42 11.57 -3.98 6.18
N ALA A 43 11.96 -5.23 5.97
CA ALA A 43 11.03 -6.29 5.63
C ALA A 43 10.01 -6.51 6.76
N ALA A 44 10.45 -6.53 8.01
CA ALA A 44 9.59 -6.64 9.18
C ALA A 44 8.59 -5.48 9.28
N LEU A 45 9.04 -4.24 9.07
CA LEU A 45 8.17 -3.07 9.05
C LEU A 45 7.09 -3.18 7.97
N LEU A 46 7.47 -3.54 6.74
CA LEU A 46 6.53 -3.68 5.62
C LEU A 46 5.54 -4.82 5.85
N ASN A 47 6.02 -5.97 6.35
CA ASN A 47 5.15 -7.09 6.68
C ASN A 47 4.14 -6.75 7.77
N ALA A 48 4.54 -5.99 8.79
CA ALA A 48 3.63 -5.53 9.84
C ALA A 48 2.57 -4.54 9.34
N LEU A 49 2.88 -3.75 8.30
CA LEU A 49 1.90 -2.86 7.66
C LEU A 49 0.90 -3.61 6.78
N CYS A 50 1.34 -4.66 6.08
CA CYS A 50 0.48 -5.47 5.21
C CYS A 50 -0.39 -6.46 5.99
N ASN A 51 0.16 -7.07 7.05
CA ASN A 51 -0.52 -8.04 7.90
C ASN A 51 -0.42 -7.57 9.36
N PRO A 52 -1.27 -6.61 9.79
CA PRO A 52 -1.26 -6.14 11.16
C PRO A 52 -1.56 -7.32 12.12
N PRO A 53 -0.84 -7.45 13.25
CA PRO A 53 -1.07 -8.54 14.18
C PRO A 53 -2.51 -8.50 14.70
N ALA A 54 -3.15 -9.67 14.81
CA ALA A 54 -4.53 -9.78 15.28
C ALA A 54 -4.67 -9.12 16.67
N GLY A 55 -5.45 -8.04 16.74
CA GLY A 55 -5.58 -7.19 17.93
C GLY A 55 -5.00 -5.78 17.78
N ALA A 56 -4.27 -5.48 16.71
CA ALA A 56 -4.01 -4.11 16.27
C ALA A 56 -5.27 -3.53 15.61
N GLY A 57 -6.37 -3.47 16.37
CA GLY A 57 -7.59 -2.78 15.97
C GLY A 57 -7.28 -1.30 15.80
N ALA A 58 -6.98 -0.89 14.57
CA ALA A 58 -7.08 0.49 14.17
C ALA A 58 -8.57 0.80 14.02
N ASP A 59 -9.24 1.17 15.12
CA ASP A 59 -10.51 1.91 15.08
C ASP A 59 -10.22 3.31 14.52
N PHE A 60 -9.91 3.36 13.23
CA PHE A 60 -9.86 4.59 12.46
C PHE A 60 -10.70 4.32 11.22
N PRO A 61 -11.85 4.99 11.06
CA PRO A 61 -12.72 4.75 9.92
C PRO A 61 -11.88 4.87 8.65
N ALA A 62 -11.82 3.77 7.90
CA ALA A 62 -11.34 3.83 6.54
C ALA A 62 -12.40 4.63 5.79
N ASP A 63 -12.07 5.89 5.48
CA ASP A 63 -12.92 6.75 4.64
C ASP A 63 -13.24 5.97 3.36
N GLU A 64 -14.51 5.66 3.14
CA GLU A 64 -14.97 4.81 2.04
C GLU A 64 -14.45 5.33 0.69
N ALA A 65 -14.33 6.66 0.56
CA ALA A 65 -13.76 7.32 -0.61
C ALA A 65 -12.27 6.99 -0.88
N LEU A 66 -11.50 6.62 0.15
CA LEU A 66 -10.11 6.19 0.02
C LEU A 66 -10.00 4.69 -0.31
N ILE A 67 -10.93 3.88 0.17
CA ILE A 67 -11.03 2.46 -0.21
C ILE A 67 -11.38 2.34 -1.69
N ASP A 68 -12.36 3.13 -2.16
CA ASP A 68 -12.77 3.15 -3.57
C ASP A 68 -11.65 3.64 -4.51
N ARG A 69 -10.79 4.55 -4.04
CA ARG A 69 -9.60 4.99 -4.81
C ARG A 69 -8.46 3.97 -4.81
N ALA A 70 -8.40 3.10 -3.80
CA ALA A 70 -7.40 2.04 -3.70
C ALA A 70 -7.79 0.80 -4.51
N GLN A 71 -9.08 0.66 -4.88
CA GLN A 71 -9.49 -0.26 -5.93
C GLN A 71 -8.95 0.26 -7.26
N VAL A 72 -7.76 -0.23 -7.63
CA VAL A 72 -7.34 -0.19 -9.03
C VAL A 72 -8.31 -1.09 -9.77
N PRO A 73 -9.16 -0.57 -10.68
CA PRO A 73 -9.97 -1.44 -11.51
C PRO A 73 -9.02 -2.41 -12.20
N GLY A 74 -9.26 -3.71 -11.97
CA GLY A 74 -8.45 -4.76 -12.58
C GLY A 74 -8.34 -4.50 -14.09
N PRO A 75 -7.20 -4.80 -14.72
CA PRO A 75 -7.00 -4.50 -16.12
C PRO A 75 -8.14 -5.13 -16.95
N THR A 76 -8.86 -4.29 -17.72
CA THR A 76 -10.02 -4.70 -18.52
C THR A 76 -9.68 -5.80 -19.53
N SER A 77 -8.41 -5.89 -19.91
CA SER A 77 -7.86 -6.96 -20.73
C SER A 77 -6.49 -7.39 -20.21
N ILE A 78 -6.17 -8.67 -20.39
CA ILE A 78 -4.92 -9.27 -19.92
C ILE A 78 -3.80 -8.87 -20.89
N PRO A 79 -2.71 -8.22 -20.45
CA PRO A 79 -1.63 -7.85 -21.33
C PRO A 79 -1.00 -9.06 -22.04
N ALA A 80 -0.65 -8.91 -23.32
CA ALA A 80 -0.08 -9.99 -24.13
C ALA A 80 1.29 -10.49 -23.62
N CYS A 81 1.96 -9.71 -22.78
CA CYS A 81 3.23 -10.08 -22.15
C CYS A 81 3.07 -11.06 -20.98
N VAL A 82 1.85 -11.33 -20.50
CA VAL A 82 1.59 -12.31 -19.43
C VAL A 82 1.59 -13.74 -20.00
N PRO A 83 2.50 -14.62 -19.55
CA PRO A 83 2.56 -16.00 -19.99
C PRO A 83 1.31 -16.82 -19.64
N ASP A 84 0.94 -17.75 -20.54
CA ASP A 84 -0.28 -18.57 -20.48
C ASP A 84 -0.43 -19.39 -19.19
N PHE A 85 0.68 -19.82 -18.60
CA PHE A 85 0.69 -20.67 -17.42
C PHE A 85 0.37 -19.90 -16.12
N LEU A 86 0.47 -18.58 -16.15
CA LEU A 86 0.07 -17.70 -15.03
C LEU A 86 -1.41 -17.32 -15.08
N LEU A 87 -2.11 -17.69 -16.16
CA LEU A 87 -3.53 -17.38 -16.33
C LEU A 87 -4.40 -18.50 -15.78
N THR A 88 -5.51 -18.11 -15.18
CA THR A 88 -6.62 -19.04 -14.88
C THR A 88 -7.26 -19.57 -16.16
N ASP A 89 -8.01 -20.66 -16.07
CA ASP A 89 -8.64 -21.29 -17.24
C ASP A 89 -9.64 -20.37 -17.95
N GLU A 90 -10.37 -19.55 -17.20
CA GLU A 90 -11.32 -18.56 -17.76
C GLU A 90 -10.59 -17.46 -18.53
N GLN A 91 -9.52 -16.93 -17.95
CA GLN A 91 -8.66 -15.92 -18.56
C GLN A 91 -7.98 -16.41 -19.84
N ARG A 92 -7.57 -17.69 -19.86
CA ARG A 92 -6.99 -18.33 -21.05
C ARG A 92 -8.03 -18.46 -22.17
N ARG A 93 -9.28 -18.80 -21.85
CA ARG A 93 -10.38 -18.87 -22.82
C ARG A 93 -10.70 -17.51 -23.42
N GLN A 94 -10.77 -16.47 -22.61
CA GLN A 94 -11.05 -15.10 -23.06
C GLN A 94 -9.99 -14.61 -24.06
N ARG A 95 -8.70 -14.76 -23.72
CA ARG A 95 -7.60 -14.38 -24.62
C ARG A 95 -7.56 -15.21 -25.91
N ASN A 96 -7.94 -16.49 -25.85
CA ASN A 96 -8.05 -17.33 -27.05
C ASN A 96 -9.24 -16.95 -27.94
N ALA A 97 -10.32 -16.43 -27.35
CA ALA A 97 -11.44 -15.88 -28.11
C ALA A 97 -11.03 -14.58 -28.80
N GLU A 98 -10.34 -13.68 -28.11
CA GLU A 98 -9.83 -12.42 -28.65
C GLU A 98 -8.83 -12.63 -29.80
N ARG A 99 -7.94 -13.63 -29.70
CA ARG A 99 -7.01 -14.01 -30.78
C ARG A 99 -7.67 -14.59 -32.03
N ARG A 100 -8.91 -15.08 -31.92
CA ARG A 100 -9.66 -15.64 -33.06
C ARG A 100 -10.47 -14.60 -33.81
N THR A 101 -10.72 -13.45 -33.19
CA THR A 101 -11.48 -12.33 -33.75
C THR A 101 -10.59 -11.21 -34.32
N ALA A 102 -9.27 -11.27 -34.08
CA ALA A 102 -8.26 -10.39 -34.66
C ALA A 102 -7.64 -11.05 -35.90
#